data_AF-A0A1W2CQ14-F1
#
_entry.id   AF-A0A1W2CQ14-F1
#
_cell.length_a   1.000
_cell.length_b   1.000
_cell.length_c   1.000
_cell.angle_alpha   90.00
_cell.angle_beta   90.00
_cell.angle_gamma   90.00
#
_symmetry.space_group_name_H-M   'P 1'
#
loop_
_entity.id
_entity.type
_entity.pdbx_description
1 polymer ?
#
loop_
_entity_poly.entity_id
_entity_poly.type
_entity_poly.pdbx_seq_one_letter_code
_entity_poly.pdbx_strand_id
1 'polypeptide(L)' 'MLHVFKEVEKKRTELEELRIIIQATEITYRQKGEIPTAERLKNLETNVAKAIHLLSAAPSP' A
#
# COMPACT_ATOMS: atom_id res chain seq x y z
N MET A 1 16.83 17.99 6.76
CA MET A 1 16.43 16.60 6.49
C MET A 1 17.25 16.06 5.32
N LEU A 2 18.00 14.97 5.50
CA LEU A 2 18.79 14.33 4.44
C LEU A 2 17.88 13.97 3.25
N HIS A 3 18.40 14.10 2.02
CA HIS A 3 17.64 13.81 0.79
C HIS A 3 16.98 12.42 0.82
N VAL A 4 17.66 11.42 1.39
CA VAL A 4 17.12 10.06 1.56
C VAL A 4 15.82 10.01 2.36
N PHE A 5 15.68 10.83 3.42
CA PHE A 5 14.45 10.85 4.21
C PHE A 5 13.28 11.49 3.45
N LYS A 6 13.54 12.52 2.64
CA LYS A 6 12.52 13.12 1.77
C LYS A 6 12.02 12.12 0.72
N GLU A 7 12.93 11.35 0.12
CA GLU A 7 12.55 10.31 -0.84
C GLU A 7 11.75 9.19 -0.16
N VAL A 8 12.11 8.80 1.07
CA VAL A 8 11.34 7.83 1.88
C VAL A 8 9.93 8.35 2.16
N GLU A 9 9.76 9.61 2.54
CA GLU A 9 8.45 10.22 2.74
C GLU A 9 7.61 10.23 1.45
N LYS A 10 8.23 10.59 0.32
CA LYS A 10 7.57 10.56 -0.99
C LYS A 10 7.11 9.15 -1.35
N LYS A 11 7.97 8.14 -1.18
CA LYS A 11 7.62 6.74 -1.43
C LYS A 11 6.53 6.23 -0.49
N ARG A 12 6.49 6.69 0.76
CA ARG A 12 5.39 6.39 1.68
C ARG A 12 4.07 6.92 1.15
N THR A 13 4.02 8.16 0.66
CA THR A 13 2.81 8.74 0.07
C THR A 13 2.36 7.97 -1.17
N GLU A 14 3.28 7.64 -2.08
CA GLU A 14 2.97 6.83 -3.28
C GLU A 14 2.39 5.45 -2.89
N LEU A 15 2.91 4.82 -1.84
CA LEU A 15 2.39 3.53 -1.35
C LEU A 15 0.99 3.65 -0.74
N GLU A 16 0.69 4.75 -0.04
CA GLU A 16 -0.64 5.01 0.52
C GLU A 16 -1.69 5.14 -0.59
N GLU A 17 -1.37 5.89 -1.65
CA GLU A 17 -2.22 6.03 -2.84
C GLU A 17 -2.46 4.67 -3.51
N LEU A 18 -1.40 3.87 -3.69
CA LEU A 18 -1.53 2.52 -4.24
C LEU A 18 -2.40 1.62 -3.36
N ARG A 19 -2.29 1.71 -2.02
CA ARG A 19 -3.12 0.92 -1.10
C ARG A 19 -4.61 1.20 -1.31
N ILE A 20 -4.98 2.47 -1.46
CA ILE A 20 -6.37 2.89 -1.72
C ILE A 20 -6.87 2.31 -3.05
N ILE A 21 -6.05 2.37 -4.10
CA ILE A 21 -6.39 1.81 -5.41
C ILE A 21 -6.60 0.30 -5.32
N ILE A 22 -5.72 -0.41 -4.62
CA ILE A 22 -5.83 -1.86 -4.43
C ILE A 22 -7.13 -2.21 -3.69
N GLN A 23 -7.50 -1.47 -2.63
CA GLN A 23 -8.75 -1.68 -1.89
C GLN A 23 -9.98 -1.46 -2.78
N ALA A 24 -10.02 -0.36 -3.54
CA ALA A 24 -11.14 -0.08 -4.46
C ALA A 24 -11.27 -1.15 -5.56
N THR A 25 -10.13 -1.63 -6.07
CA THR A 25 -10.07 -2.67 -7.09
C THR A 25 -10.52 -4.01 -6.52
N GLU A 26 -10.11 -4.35 -5.29
CA GLU A 26 -10.54 -5.56 -4.58
C GLU A 26 -12.06 -5.63 -4.43
N ILE A 27 -12.68 -4.53 -3.96
CA ILE A 27 -14.13 -4.41 -3.83
C ILE A 27 -14.82 -4.64 -5.18
N THR A 28 -14.29 -4.03 -6.24
CA THR A 28 -14.84 -4.17 -7.60
C THR A 28 -14.83 -5.62 -8.07
N TYR A 29 -13.72 -6.34 -7.90
CA TYR A 29 -13.62 -7.74 -8.31
C TYR A 29 -14.47 -8.66 -7.43
N ARG A 30 -14.59 -8.36 -6.13
CA ARG A 30 -15.48 -9.10 -5.23
C ARG A 30 -16.95 -8.96 -5.65
N GLN A 31 -17.39 -7.75 -6.00
CA GLN A 31 -18.74 -7.48 -6.49
C GLN A 31 -19.06 -8.17 -7.82
N LYS A 32 -18.04 -8.37 -8.67
CA LYS A 32 -18.17 -9.11 -9.93
C LYS A 32 -18.16 -10.63 -9.75
N GLY A 33 -17.98 -11.14 -8.52
CA GLY A 33 -17.86 -12.57 -8.24
C GLY A 33 -16.48 -13.16 -8.58
N GLU A 34 -15.50 -12.34 -8.94
CA GLU A 34 -14.11 -12.77 -9.22
C GLU A 34 -13.32 -12.92 -7.91
N ILE A 35 -13.75 -13.85 -7.05
CA ILE A 35 -13.18 -14.05 -5.71
C ILE A 35 -11.66 -14.31 -5.72
N PRO A 36 -11.09 -15.16 -6.61
CA PRO A 36 -9.64 -15.38 -6.62
C PRO A 36 -8.84 -14.10 -6.90
N THR A 37 -9.35 -13.22 -7.77
CA THR A 37 -8.71 -11.93 -8.08
C THR A 37 -8.81 -11.00 -6.88
N ALA A 38 -9.97 -10.92 -6.23
CA ALA A 38 -10.16 -10.13 -5.01
C ALA A 38 -9.23 -10.57 -3.87
N GLU A 39 -9.04 -11.87 -3.65
CA GLU A 39 -8.12 -12.39 -2.62
C GLU A 39 -6.67 -12.05 -2.91
N ARG A 40 -6.24 -12.13 -4.19
CA ARG A 40 -4.90 -11.68 -4.60
C ARG A 40 -4.68 -10.20 -4.30
N LEU A 41 -5.69 -9.36 -4.56
CA LEU A 41 -5.64 -7.93 -4.25
C LEU A 41 -5.61 -7.68 -2.74
N LYS A 42 -6.35 -8.45 -1.95
CA LYS A 42 -6.31 -8.35 -0.49
C LYS A 42 -4.94 -8.70 0.10
N ASN A 43 -4.28 -9.72 -0.47
CA ASN A 43 -2.92 -10.09 -0.10
C ASN A 43 -1.92 -8.98 -0.48
N LEU A 44 -2.08 -8.39 -1.66
CA LEU A 44 -1.24 -7.27 -2.09
C LEU A 44 -1.42 -6.04 -1.18
N GLU A 45 -2.65 -5.70 -0.82
CA GLU A 45 -2.99 -4.62 0.11
C GLU A 45 -2.31 -4.81 1.47
N THR A 46 -2.34 -6.05 2.00
CA THR A 46 -1.68 -6.40 3.25
C THR A 46 -0.15 -6.20 3.17
N ASN A 47 0.47 -6.55 2.04
CA ASN A 47 1.90 -6.37 1.85
C ASN A 47 2.28 -4.89 1.72
N VAL A 48 1.45 -4.09 1.03
CA VAL A 48 1.65 -2.63 0.94
C VAL A 48 1.49 -1.97 2.31
N ALA A 49 0.49 -2.37 3.11
CA ALA A 49 0.32 -1.86 4.48
C ALA A 49 1.57 -2.15 5.36
N LYS A 50 2.16 -3.35 5.24
CA LYS A 50 3.41 -3.69 5.93
C LYS A 50 4.58 -2.81 5.46
N ALA A 51 4.70 -2.56 4.16
CA ALA A 51 5.74 -1.69 3.62
C ALA A 51 5.62 -0.25 4.17
N ILE A 52 4.41 0.30 4.22
CA ILE A 52 4.13 1.63 4.79
C ILE A 52 4.52 1.67 6.28
N HIS A 53 4.19 0.63 7.04
CA HIS A 53 4.57 0.54 8.45
C HIS A 53 6.08 0.53 8.65
N LEU A 54 6.83 -0.25 7.86
CA LEU A 54 8.29 -0.29 7.90
C LEU A 54 8.92 1.07 7.59
N LEU A 55 8.39 1.80 6.60
CA LEU A 55 8.86 3.14 6.25
C LEU A 55 8.48 4.20 7.30
N SER A 56 7.44 3.95 8.11
CA SER A 56 6.99 4.86 9.17
C SER A 56 7.68 4.61 10.51
N ALA A 57 8.19 3.39 10.73
CA ALA A 57 8.96 3.02 11.92
C ALA A 57 10.45 3.39 11.83
N ALA A 58 10.91 3.88 10.67
CA ALA A 58 12.26 4.40 10.53
C ALA A 58 12.43 5.64 11.44
N PRO A 59 13.42 5.68 12.34
CA PRO A 59 13.58 6.79 13.27
C PRO A 59 13.84 8.08 12.49
N SER A 60 13.07 9.11 12.82
CA SER A 60 13.40 10.50 12.48
C SER A 60 14.74 10.85 13.12
N PRO A 61 15.69 11.46 12.38
CA PRO A 61 16.92 11.98 12.98
C PRO A 61 16.64 13.10 13.99
#